data_AF-A0A4U7KVZ4-F1
#
_entry.id   AF-A0A4U7KVZ4-F1
#
_cell.length_a   1.000
_cell.length_b   1.000
_cell.length_c   1.000
_cell.angle_alpha   90.00
_cell.angle_beta   90.00
_cell.angle_gamma   90.00
#
_symmetry.space_group_name_H-M   'P 1'
#
loop_
_entity.id
_entity.type
_entity.pdbx_description
1 polymer ?
#
loop_
_entity_poly.entity_id
_entity_poly.type
_entity_poly.pdbx_seq_one_letter_code
_entity_poly.pdbx_strand_id
1 'polypeptide(L)'
;MAEHDLSALDGLLEELDIEERGNEDPRAAKLKALFEKAKAEYTAKIDVPTWYISSHTSGAPFDADAFKVPSPKELLARRKADRTGSTNQEWTVSYLYNQRHFELCLSYVASFAVSMGIDFPFGAEAEKRLNQEHDSSQLALRRTKQERELSKNWGIIKDVIDAGVRSLLTLLRGPTIPATIDAWIPHCAEGDGCQFGKVGLDVLGSGFLTFCMREVRVGAGDSRSGYSGMVIPPVDGNARPKVDMDKVQLQNWTVTHGLALTAGDLALELGLYRTAIEAHTLFLACRGQMWRVLLALAHELSCYHQQLIDQDKATAQARTSLRIVAQAAIVSALQAVPRRRRLEIADSILSQHRVIPAAWIDEVLHPDYTQLSPFDDEDQLLFNGLLAPLDSGWSMLPEEIGIALVKVVFAKKSGLLAIYSKFPAYMREYTQRLGDAAANKDGAAQWTGDLDAADEEEVENGPRSVRTL
;
A
#
# COMPACT_ATOMS: atom_id res chain seq x y z
N MET A 1 15.35 -18.29 36.71
CA MET A 1 15.59 -17.79 35.33
C MET A 1 15.09 -18.86 34.40
N ALA A 2 14.07 -18.59 33.60
CA ALA A 2 13.55 -19.56 32.65
C ALA A 2 14.39 -19.47 31.37
N GLU A 3 15.13 -20.52 31.05
CA GLU A 3 15.78 -20.68 29.75
C GLU A 3 14.70 -20.80 28.68
N HIS A 4 14.63 -19.80 27.80
CA HIS A 4 13.77 -19.83 26.63
C HIS A 4 14.57 -20.38 25.45
N ASP A 5 14.11 -21.52 24.92
CA ASP A 5 14.69 -22.23 23.79
C ASP A 5 14.72 -21.35 22.52
N LEU A 6 15.93 -21.09 22.02
CA LEU A 6 16.23 -20.26 20.84
C LEU A 6 16.54 -21.09 19.58
N SER A 7 16.33 -22.41 19.61
CA SER A 7 16.59 -23.33 18.49
C SER A 7 15.83 -22.99 17.19
N ALA A 8 14.78 -22.17 17.27
CA ALA A 8 14.05 -21.67 16.12
C ALA A 8 14.80 -20.58 15.32
N LEU A 9 15.78 -19.91 15.94
CA LEU A 9 16.57 -18.85 15.33
C LEU A 9 17.90 -19.35 14.76
N ASP A 10 18.48 -20.45 15.28
CA ASP A 10 19.83 -20.92 14.89
C ASP A 10 20.03 -21.15 13.39
N GLY A 11 18.99 -21.57 12.65
CA GLY A 11 19.07 -21.75 11.19
C GLY A 11 19.13 -20.46 10.37
N LEU A 12 18.81 -19.29 10.94
CA LEU A 12 18.96 -17.97 10.30
C LEU A 12 20.27 -17.27 10.70
N LEU A 13 21.05 -17.91 11.60
CA LEU A 13 22.15 -17.29 12.34
C LEU A 13 23.55 -17.72 11.89
N GLU A 14 23.69 -18.77 11.08
CA GLU A 14 25.00 -19.24 10.59
C GLU A 14 25.65 -18.30 9.55
N GLU A 15 24.88 -17.38 8.94
CA GLU A 15 25.37 -16.50 7.86
C GLU A 15 25.75 -15.07 8.31
N LEU A 16 25.59 -14.72 9.58
CA LEU A 16 25.84 -13.37 10.10
C LEU A 16 27.05 -13.37 11.03
N ASP A 17 28.18 -12.88 10.52
CA ASP A 17 29.37 -12.63 11.33
C ASP A 17 29.12 -11.38 12.19
N ILE A 18 28.93 -11.57 13.50
CA ILE A 18 28.66 -10.48 14.44
C ILE A 18 29.97 -10.12 15.13
N GLU A 19 30.49 -8.91 14.90
CA GLU A 19 31.57 -8.36 15.71
C GLU A 19 31.06 -8.10 17.14
N GLU A 20 31.36 -9.00 18.07
CA GLU A 20 31.06 -8.81 19.49
C GLU A 20 31.91 -7.67 20.07
N ARG A 21 31.30 -6.52 20.34
CA ARG A 21 31.92 -5.45 21.13
C ARG A 21 31.62 -5.72 22.61
N GLY A 22 32.63 -6.13 23.36
CA GLY A 22 32.55 -6.79 24.69
C GLY A 22 31.84 -6.10 25.85
N ASN A 23 31.10 -5.01 25.65
CA ASN A 23 30.26 -4.37 26.67
C ASN A 23 28.76 -4.30 26.30
N GLU A 24 28.35 -4.73 25.10
CA GLU A 24 26.93 -4.81 24.72
C GLU A 24 26.34 -6.18 25.05
N ASP A 25 25.08 -6.24 25.50
CA ASP A 25 24.35 -7.51 25.64
C ASP A 25 24.38 -8.23 24.28
N PRO A 26 25.01 -9.41 24.16
CA PRO A 26 25.15 -10.13 22.90
C PRO A 26 23.80 -10.35 22.21
N ARG A 27 22.73 -10.46 23.00
CA ARG A 27 21.36 -10.61 22.49
C ARG A 27 20.84 -9.34 21.83
N ALA A 28 21.10 -8.17 22.41
CA ALA A 28 20.68 -6.89 21.88
C ALA A 28 21.46 -6.53 20.61
N ALA A 29 22.77 -6.79 20.60
CA ALA A 29 23.62 -6.61 19.42
C ALA A 29 23.18 -7.53 18.26
N LYS A 30 22.85 -8.79 18.57
CA LYS A 30 22.37 -9.79 17.60
C LYS A 30 21.00 -9.45 17.01
N LEU A 31 20.06 -9.00 17.83
CA LEU A 31 18.77 -8.50 17.35
C LEU A 31 18.93 -7.27 16.46
N LYS A 32 19.82 -6.34 16.82
CA LYS A 32 20.11 -5.14 16.04
C LYS A 32 20.73 -5.46 14.68
N ALA A 33 21.65 -6.42 14.61
CA ALA A 33 22.28 -6.86 13.36
C ALA A 33 21.26 -7.53 12.42
N LEU A 34 20.41 -8.43 12.94
CA LEU A 34 19.31 -9.02 12.17
C LEU A 34 18.33 -7.95 11.65
N PHE A 35 18.06 -6.94 12.46
CA PHE A 35 17.19 -5.82 12.08
C PHE A 35 17.79 -4.99 10.94
N GLU A 36 19.10 -4.69 10.98
CA GLU A 36 19.76 -3.94 9.91
C GLU A 36 19.91 -4.76 8.61
N LYS A 37 20.17 -6.08 8.69
CA LYS A 37 20.15 -6.97 7.50
C LYS A 37 18.76 -7.03 6.87
N ALA A 38 17.71 -7.26 7.67
CA ALA A 38 16.34 -7.28 7.20
C ALA A 38 15.95 -5.97 6.53
N LYS A 39 16.31 -4.83 7.13
CA LYS A 39 16.10 -3.49 6.56
C LYS A 39 16.84 -3.30 5.23
N ALA A 40 18.08 -3.76 5.10
CA ALA A 40 18.86 -3.65 3.87
C ALA A 40 18.27 -4.50 2.72
N GLU A 41 17.97 -5.77 3.00
CA GLU A 41 17.36 -6.69 2.01
C GLU A 41 15.95 -6.24 1.60
N TYR A 42 15.18 -5.72 2.56
CA TYR A 42 13.84 -5.23 2.32
C TYR A 42 13.82 -3.93 1.51
N THR A 43 14.73 -3.00 1.80
CA THR A 43 14.89 -1.77 1.01
C THR A 43 15.33 -2.10 -0.43
N ALA A 44 16.23 -3.08 -0.60
CA ALA A 44 16.62 -3.57 -1.92
C ALA A 44 15.43 -4.16 -2.71
N LYS A 45 14.51 -4.90 -2.08
CA LYS A 45 13.30 -5.40 -2.75
C LYS A 45 12.33 -4.30 -3.21
N ILE A 46 12.32 -3.13 -2.56
CA ILE A 46 11.50 -1.97 -2.94
C ILE A 46 12.18 -1.13 -4.04
N ASP A 47 13.51 -1.03 -4.01
CA ASP A 47 14.27 -0.21 -4.95
C ASP A 47 14.62 -0.94 -6.27
N VAL A 48 14.54 -2.28 -6.31
CA VAL A 48 14.76 -3.04 -7.54
C VAL A 48 13.52 -2.93 -8.47
N PRO A 49 13.69 -2.64 -9.78
CA PRO A 49 12.58 -2.57 -10.75
C PRO A 49 11.80 -3.88 -10.98
N THR A 50 12.01 -4.92 -10.16
CA THR A 50 11.41 -6.27 -10.26
C THR A 50 9.89 -6.31 -10.13
N TRP A 51 9.26 -5.17 -9.87
CA TRP A 51 7.80 -5.02 -9.99
C TRP A 51 7.34 -5.00 -11.45
N TYR A 52 8.27 -4.82 -12.39
CA TYR A 52 8.05 -5.06 -13.81
C TYR A 52 8.46 -6.48 -14.18
N ILE A 53 7.64 -7.13 -15.00
CA ILE A 53 7.97 -8.39 -15.68
C ILE A 53 9.34 -8.20 -16.34
N SER A 54 10.38 -8.85 -15.82
CA SER A 54 11.68 -8.82 -16.50
C SER A 54 11.53 -9.55 -17.82
N SER A 55 12.10 -9.00 -18.89
CA SER A 55 12.04 -9.59 -20.24
C SER A 55 12.90 -10.86 -20.41
N HIS A 56 13.25 -11.54 -19.31
CA HIS A 56 13.93 -12.83 -19.36
C HIS A 56 12.92 -13.92 -19.76
N THR A 57 12.77 -14.07 -21.07
CA THR A 57 12.10 -15.21 -21.71
C THR A 57 12.97 -16.44 -21.46
N SER A 58 12.51 -17.34 -20.59
CA SER A 58 13.06 -18.70 -20.54
C SER A 58 12.69 -19.37 -21.87
N GLY A 59 13.69 -19.83 -22.62
CA GLY A 59 13.49 -20.44 -23.95
C GLY A 59 12.96 -21.88 -23.91
N ALA A 60 12.66 -22.44 -22.74
CA ALA A 60 12.05 -23.76 -22.64
C ALA A 60 10.54 -23.66 -22.94
N PRO A 61 10.00 -24.45 -23.89
CA PRO A 61 8.57 -24.41 -24.20
C PRO A 61 7.79 -24.95 -22.99
N PHE A 62 7.03 -24.06 -22.34
CA PHE A 62 6.02 -24.44 -21.37
C PHE A 62 4.70 -24.70 -22.09
N ASP A 63 4.19 -25.92 -21.95
CA ASP A 63 2.88 -26.30 -22.45
C ASP A 63 1.83 -25.92 -21.40
N ALA A 64 1.22 -24.75 -21.59
CA ALA A 64 0.17 -24.22 -20.72
C ALA A 64 -1.07 -25.12 -20.70
N ASP A 65 -1.38 -25.78 -21.83
CA ASP A 65 -2.56 -26.64 -21.97
C ASP A 65 -2.38 -27.97 -21.23
N ALA A 66 -1.14 -28.44 -21.09
CA ALA A 66 -0.81 -29.63 -20.31
C ALA A 66 -0.62 -29.37 -18.80
N PHE A 67 -0.53 -28.11 -18.38
CA PHE A 67 -0.29 -27.77 -16.98
C PHE A 67 -1.54 -28.02 -16.11
N LYS A 68 -1.46 -29.02 -15.23
CA LYS A 68 -2.51 -29.31 -14.26
C LYS A 68 -2.25 -28.59 -12.95
N VAL A 69 -3.16 -27.71 -12.57
CA VAL A 69 -3.13 -27.01 -11.29
C VAL A 69 -3.29 -28.04 -10.16
N PRO A 70 -2.28 -28.22 -9.27
CA PRO A 70 -2.37 -29.20 -8.20
C PRO A 70 -3.48 -28.86 -7.23
N SER A 71 -4.09 -29.89 -6.63
CA SER A 71 -5.13 -29.71 -5.61
C SER A 71 -4.55 -29.11 -4.31
N PRO A 72 -5.38 -28.47 -3.47
CA PRO A 72 -4.93 -27.94 -2.19
C PRO A 72 -4.24 -29.00 -1.30
N LYS A 73 -4.72 -30.25 -1.33
CA LYS A 73 -4.11 -31.36 -0.58
C LYS A 73 -2.71 -31.70 -1.09
N GLU A 74 -2.50 -31.70 -2.41
CA GLU A 74 -1.18 -31.94 -3.02
C GLU A 74 -0.19 -30.80 -2.71
N LEU A 75 -0.65 -29.55 -2.77
CA LEU A 75 0.19 -28.38 -2.44
C LEU A 75 0.60 -28.39 -0.96
N LEU A 76 -0.31 -28.71 -0.05
CA LEU A 76 -0.01 -28.84 1.37
C LEU A 76 0.96 -30.00 1.64
N ALA A 77 0.77 -31.15 0.99
CA ALA A 77 1.66 -32.30 1.13
C ALA A 77 3.08 -31.98 0.64
N ARG A 78 3.22 -31.35 -0.54
CA ARG A 78 4.51 -30.90 -1.07
C ARG A 78 5.19 -29.92 -0.12
N ARG A 79 4.44 -28.96 0.45
CA ARG A 79 4.97 -28.00 1.42
C ARG A 79 5.51 -28.67 2.68
N LYS A 80 4.78 -29.64 3.22
CA LYS A 80 5.22 -30.38 4.42
C LYS A 80 6.45 -31.26 4.15
N ALA A 81 6.63 -31.73 2.92
CA ALA A 81 7.79 -32.51 2.52
C ALA A 81 9.04 -31.65 2.29
N ASP A 82 8.87 -30.39 1.87
CA ASP A 82 9.95 -29.48 1.50
C ASP A 82 10.58 -28.82 2.75
N ARG A 83 11.78 -29.27 3.13
CA ARG A 83 12.51 -28.81 4.34
C ARG A 83 13.51 -27.68 4.06
N THR A 84 13.77 -27.35 2.80
CA THR A 84 14.94 -26.56 2.36
C THR A 84 14.71 -25.06 2.17
N GLY A 85 13.62 -24.50 2.70
CA GLY A 85 13.39 -23.05 2.73
C GLY A 85 12.92 -22.47 1.39
N SER A 86 13.64 -22.66 0.28
CA SER A 86 13.20 -22.27 -1.07
C SER A 86 12.24 -23.32 -1.63
N THR A 87 10.99 -22.94 -1.93
CA THR A 87 9.99 -23.93 -2.38
C THR A 87 9.73 -23.90 -3.88
N ASN A 88 9.58 -25.08 -4.48
CA ASN A 88 9.16 -25.24 -5.88
C ASN A 88 7.87 -24.47 -6.22
N GLN A 89 7.06 -24.17 -5.20
CA GLN A 89 5.83 -23.41 -5.32
C GLN A 89 6.08 -21.94 -5.66
N GLU A 90 7.09 -21.30 -5.06
CA GLU A 90 7.51 -19.93 -5.39
C GLU A 90 8.03 -19.83 -6.81
N TRP A 91 8.89 -20.80 -7.21
CA TRP A 91 9.45 -20.86 -8.55
C TRP A 91 8.35 -21.06 -9.60
N THR A 92 7.38 -21.92 -9.33
CA THR A 92 6.23 -22.15 -10.24
C THR A 92 5.44 -20.87 -10.42
N VAL A 93 5.08 -20.19 -9.34
CA VAL A 93 4.28 -18.96 -9.38
C VAL A 93 5.05 -17.83 -10.08
N SER A 94 6.32 -17.65 -9.72
CA SER A 94 7.19 -16.66 -10.36
C SER A 94 7.35 -16.93 -11.85
N TYR A 95 7.48 -18.20 -12.25
CA TYR A 95 7.57 -18.61 -13.64
C TYR A 95 6.27 -18.28 -14.40
N LEU A 96 5.12 -18.71 -13.90
CA LEU A 96 3.81 -18.44 -14.53
C LEU A 96 3.55 -16.95 -14.67
N TYR A 97 3.84 -16.17 -13.63
CA TYR A 97 3.70 -14.70 -13.66
C TYR A 97 4.64 -14.06 -14.69
N ASN A 98 5.93 -14.41 -14.69
CA ASN A 98 6.92 -13.83 -15.60
C ASN A 98 6.68 -14.22 -17.06
N GLN A 99 6.15 -15.42 -17.32
CA GLN A 99 5.72 -15.85 -18.65
C GLN A 99 4.33 -15.33 -19.05
N ARG A 100 3.70 -14.48 -18.23
CA ARG A 100 2.39 -13.85 -18.49
C ARG A 100 1.22 -14.82 -18.56
N HIS A 101 1.34 -16.00 -17.95
CA HIS A 101 0.24 -16.94 -17.78
C HIS A 101 -0.61 -16.55 -16.56
N PHE A 102 -1.22 -15.36 -16.58
CA PHE A 102 -1.88 -14.77 -15.41
C PHE A 102 -3.07 -15.59 -14.89
N GLU A 103 -3.86 -16.19 -15.77
CA GLU A 103 -4.99 -17.05 -15.38
C GLU A 103 -4.51 -18.33 -14.67
N LEU A 104 -3.50 -19.01 -15.23
CA LEU A 104 -2.90 -20.19 -14.62
C LEU A 104 -2.17 -19.85 -13.31
N CYS A 105 -1.48 -18.71 -13.27
CA CYS A 105 -0.84 -18.20 -12.06
C CYS A 105 -1.88 -17.97 -10.96
N LEU A 106 -2.97 -17.26 -11.27
CA LEU A 106 -4.04 -16.98 -10.33
C LEU A 106 -4.74 -18.26 -9.86
N SER A 107 -5.03 -19.20 -10.78
CA SER A 107 -5.62 -20.50 -10.45
C SER A 107 -4.74 -21.31 -9.49
N TYR A 108 -3.44 -21.35 -9.76
CA TYR A 108 -2.46 -21.99 -8.89
C TYR A 108 -2.41 -21.33 -7.51
N VAL A 109 -2.34 -20.00 -7.45
CA VAL A 109 -2.26 -19.26 -6.19
C VAL A 109 -3.57 -19.38 -5.40
N ALA A 110 -4.74 -19.41 -6.05
CA ALA A 110 -6.01 -19.67 -5.38
C ALA A 110 -6.03 -21.07 -4.73
N SER A 111 -5.59 -22.10 -5.46
CA SER A 111 -5.43 -23.46 -4.89
C SER A 111 -4.45 -23.49 -3.72
N PHE A 112 -3.33 -22.77 -3.85
CA PHE A 112 -2.35 -22.61 -2.79
C PHE A 112 -2.93 -21.91 -1.56
N ALA A 113 -3.67 -20.83 -1.75
CA ALA A 113 -4.31 -20.07 -0.69
C ALA A 113 -5.31 -20.95 0.10
N VAL A 114 -6.15 -21.71 -0.61
CA VAL A 114 -7.06 -22.69 0.02
C VAL A 114 -6.27 -23.74 0.81
N SER A 115 -5.13 -24.23 0.29
CA SER A 115 -4.28 -25.20 1.01
C SER A 115 -3.70 -24.66 2.32
N MET A 116 -3.52 -23.34 2.40
CA MET A 116 -3.01 -22.63 3.58
C MET A 116 -4.13 -22.22 4.55
N GLY A 117 -5.39 -22.50 4.21
CA GLY A 117 -6.54 -22.14 5.05
C GLY A 117 -6.94 -20.66 4.93
N ILE A 118 -6.59 -19.99 3.83
CA ILE A 118 -7.10 -18.65 3.53
C ILE A 118 -8.58 -18.77 3.16
N ASP A 119 -9.42 -18.04 3.88
CA ASP A 119 -10.86 -18.06 3.70
C ASP A 119 -11.25 -17.15 2.54
N PHE A 120 -12.01 -17.70 1.60
CA PHE A 120 -12.62 -16.95 0.50
C PHE A 120 -14.14 -17.11 0.63
N PRO A 121 -14.92 -16.06 0.34
CA PRO A 121 -16.38 -16.11 0.47
C PRO A 121 -17.00 -16.88 -0.70
N PHE A 122 -16.76 -18.18 -0.80
CA PHE A 122 -17.34 -19.03 -1.85
C PHE A 122 -18.85 -19.27 -1.61
N GLY A 123 -19.61 -19.51 -2.68
CA GLY A 123 -21.02 -19.89 -2.60
C GLY A 123 -21.98 -18.73 -2.29
N ALA A 124 -23.12 -19.02 -1.65
CA ALA A 124 -24.19 -18.03 -1.41
C ALA A 124 -23.81 -16.90 -0.43
N GLU A 125 -22.69 -17.02 0.29
CA GLU A 125 -22.12 -15.94 1.10
C GLU A 125 -21.31 -14.92 0.29
N ALA A 126 -20.91 -15.27 -0.95
CA ALA A 126 -20.20 -14.38 -1.86
C ALA A 126 -20.96 -13.06 -2.02
N GLU A 127 -22.22 -13.10 -2.44
CA GLU A 127 -23.03 -11.91 -2.72
C GLU A 127 -23.25 -11.01 -1.49
N LYS A 128 -23.17 -11.57 -0.27
CA LYS A 128 -23.36 -10.80 0.97
C LYS A 128 -22.08 -10.11 1.44
N ARG A 129 -20.91 -10.68 1.16
CA ARG A 129 -19.60 -10.14 1.59
C ARG A 129 -18.85 -9.39 0.48
N LEU A 130 -19.24 -9.60 -0.78
CA LEU A 130 -18.70 -8.88 -1.93
C LEU A 130 -18.93 -7.37 -1.76
N ASN A 131 -17.87 -6.60 -2.02
CA ASN A 131 -17.89 -5.14 -2.13
C ASN A 131 -18.25 -4.36 -0.84
N GLN A 132 -18.06 -4.96 0.33
CA GLN A 132 -18.11 -4.20 1.58
C GLN A 132 -16.70 -3.72 1.95
N GLU A 133 -16.61 -2.45 2.37
CA GLU A 133 -15.37 -1.91 2.93
C GLU A 133 -14.92 -2.78 4.10
N HIS A 134 -13.66 -3.19 4.07
CA HIS A 134 -13.12 -4.10 5.05
C HIS A 134 -12.79 -3.33 6.34
N ASP A 135 -13.63 -3.44 7.37
CA ASP A 135 -13.28 -2.91 8.69
C ASP A 135 -12.25 -3.82 9.37
N SER A 136 -10.98 -3.50 9.14
CA SER A 136 -9.88 -4.28 9.70
C SER A 136 -9.88 -4.17 11.23
N SER A 137 -10.29 -3.05 11.82
CA SER A 137 -10.13 -2.73 13.25
C SER A 137 -10.76 -3.74 14.24
N GLN A 138 -11.72 -4.55 13.79
CA GLN A 138 -12.50 -5.43 14.67
C GLN A 138 -11.98 -6.88 14.79
N LEU A 139 -10.98 -7.28 14.00
CA LEU A 139 -10.50 -8.66 14.00
C LEU A 139 -9.31 -8.86 14.93
N ALA A 140 -9.49 -9.74 15.93
CA ALA A 140 -8.41 -10.20 16.80
C ALA A 140 -7.41 -11.04 16.00
N LEU A 141 -6.18 -10.54 15.87
CA LEU A 141 -5.13 -11.17 15.08
C LEU A 141 -4.44 -12.31 15.85
N ARG A 142 -5.06 -13.49 15.85
CA ARG A 142 -4.40 -14.71 16.35
C ARG A 142 -4.03 -15.61 15.18
N ARG A 143 -2.74 -15.98 15.11
CA ARG A 143 -2.31 -17.06 14.22
C ARG A 143 -2.88 -18.39 14.71
N THR A 144 -3.53 -19.13 13.82
CA THR A 144 -4.03 -20.49 14.07
C THR A 144 -2.88 -21.45 14.34
N LYS A 145 -3.18 -22.65 14.85
CA LYS A 145 -2.16 -23.67 15.09
C LYS A 145 -1.40 -24.03 13.81
N GLN A 146 -2.12 -24.15 12.69
CA GLN A 146 -1.55 -24.44 11.37
C GLN A 146 -0.61 -23.32 10.90
N GLU A 147 -0.99 -22.06 11.08
CA GLU A 147 -0.15 -20.91 10.72
C GLU A 147 1.11 -20.82 11.59
N ARG A 148 1.04 -21.24 12.86
CA ARG A 148 2.21 -21.32 13.74
C ARG A 148 3.15 -22.44 13.31
N GLU A 149 2.63 -23.60 12.91
CA GLU A 149 3.43 -24.71 12.39
C GLU A 149 4.12 -24.33 11.06
N LEU A 150 3.49 -23.50 10.24
CA LEU A 150 4.03 -23.00 8.97
C LEU A 150 4.82 -21.68 9.11
N SER A 151 4.97 -21.15 10.34
CA SER A 151 5.48 -19.81 10.60
C SER A 151 6.90 -19.54 10.10
N LYS A 152 7.76 -20.57 10.07
CA LYS A 152 9.13 -20.49 9.53
C LYS A 152 9.18 -20.06 8.05
N ASN A 153 8.07 -20.27 7.34
CA ASN A 153 7.93 -20.10 5.89
C ASN A 153 6.86 -19.05 5.53
N TRP A 154 6.42 -18.25 6.50
CA TRP A 154 5.26 -17.36 6.30
C TRP A 154 5.55 -16.20 5.35
N GLY A 155 6.80 -15.71 5.29
CA GLY A 155 7.21 -14.69 4.32
C GLY A 155 7.04 -15.17 2.87
N ILE A 156 7.40 -16.42 2.60
CA ILE A 156 7.21 -17.06 1.30
C ILE A 156 5.74 -17.18 0.92
N ILE A 157 4.88 -17.54 1.89
CA ILE A 157 3.43 -17.63 1.66
C ILE A 157 2.92 -16.25 1.19
N LYS A 158 3.36 -15.16 1.83
CA LYS A 158 3.01 -13.80 1.40
C LYS A 158 3.49 -13.51 -0.01
N ASP A 159 4.72 -13.88 -0.36
CA ASP A 159 5.28 -13.66 -1.71
C ASP A 159 4.51 -14.42 -2.80
N VAL A 160 4.06 -15.65 -2.51
CA VAL A 160 3.20 -16.44 -3.42
C VAL A 160 1.83 -15.79 -3.58
N ILE A 161 1.21 -15.36 -2.49
CA ILE A 161 -0.10 -14.69 -2.53
C ILE A 161 -0.01 -13.36 -3.27
N ASP A 162 1.05 -12.59 -3.05
CA ASP A 162 1.30 -11.32 -3.72
C ASP A 162 1.38 -11.46 -5.25
N ALA A 163 2.05 -12.52 -5.75
CA ALA A 163 2.05 -12.81 -7.19
C ALA A 163 0.66 -13.20 -7.73
N GLY A 164 -0.18 -13.85 -6.91
CA GLY A 164 -1.59 -14.09 -7.23
C GLY A 164 -2.39 -12.80 -7.32
N VAL A 165 -2.24 -11.90 -6.33
CA VAL A 165 -2.89 -10.58 -6.33
C VAL A 165 -2.48 -9.76 -7.55
N ARG A 166 -1.18 -9.75 -7.91
CA ARG A 166 -0.70 -9.09 -9.13
C ARG A 166 -1.26 -9.72 -10.41
N SER A 167 -1.42 -11.04 -10.45
CA SER A 167 -2.06 -11.73 -11.58
C SER A 167 -3.54 -11.33 -11.69
N LEU A 168 -4.26 -11.30 -10.55
CA LEU A 168 -5.64 -10.84 -10.48
C LEU A 168 -5.78 -9.40 -10.96
N LEU A 169 -4.94 -8.48 -10.47
CA LEU A 169 -4.90 -7.09 -10.91
C LEU A 169 -4.67 -6.98 -12.43
N THR A 170 -3.78 -7.80 -12.98
CA THR A 170 -3.51 -7.82 -14.42
C THR A 170 -4.74 -8.28 -15.23
N LEU A 171 -5.49 -9.26 -14.72
CA LEU A 171 -6.72 -9.74 -15.34
C LEU A 171 -7.85 -8.72 -15.24
N LEU A 172 -8.00 -8.06 -14.09
CA LEU A 172 -9.02 -7.02 -13.87
C LEU A 172 -8.80 -5.78 -14.75
N ARG A 173 -7.53 -5.38 -14.94
CA ARG A 173 -7.14 -4.24 -15.78
C ARG A 173 -7.04 -4.58 -17.28
N GLY A 174 -7.22 -5.85 -17.65
CA GLY A 174 -7.10 -6.32 -19.03
C GLY A 174 -8.26 -5.84 -19.92
N PRO A 175 -8.04 -5.68 -21.24
CA PRO A 175 -9.10 -5.25 -22.17
C PRO A 175 -10.20 -6.30 -22.35
N THR A 176 -9.88 -7.57 -22.09
CA THR A 176 -10.82 -8.69 -22.04
C THR A 176 -10.81 -9.24 -20.63
N ILE A 177 -11.73 -8.76 -19.79
CA ILE A 177 -11.81 -9.17 -18.37
C ILE A 177 -12.53 -10.52 -18.30
N PRO A 178 -11.84 -11.63 -17.96
CA PRO A 178 -12.53 -12.86 -17.66
C PRO A 178 -13.31 -12.66 -16.35
N ALA A 179 -14.63 -12.78 -16.37
CA ALA A 179 -15.42 -12.68 -15.14
C ALA A 179 -15.09 -13.79 -14.13
N THR A 180 -14.58 -14.93 -14.62
CA THR A 180 -14.28 -16.11 -13.83
C THR A 180 -13.01 -16.80 -14.31
N ILE A 181 -12.32 -17.49 -13.41
CA ILE A 181 -11.25 -18.45 -13.74
C ILE A 181 -11.58 -19.83 -13.19
N ASP A 182 -10.94 -20.87 -13.74
CA ASP A 182 -11.00 -22.20 -13.14
C ASP A 182 -10.03 -22.28 -11.95
N ALA A 183 -10.50 -22.69 -10.78
CA ALA A 183 -9.70 -22.85 -9.56
C ALA A 183 -10.27 -23.94 -8.64
N TRP A 184 -9.46 -24.38 -7.68
CA TRP A 184 -9.92 -25.30 -6.64
C TRP A 184 -10.71 -24.56 -5.56
N ILE A 185 -11.96 -24.99 -5.32
CA ILE A 185 -12.85 -24.46 -4.28
C ILE A 185 -13.24 -25.53 -3.26
N PRO A 186 -13.36 -25.20 -1.96
CA PRO A 186 -13.96 -26.06 -0.96
C PRO A 186 -15.39 -26.46 -1.36
N HIS A 187 -15.73 -27.73 -1.19
CA HIS A 187 -17.06 -28.24 -1.49
C HIS A 187 -17.98 -28.02 -0.27
N CYS A 188 -19.06 -27.25 -0.43
CA CYS A 188 -19.96 -26.88 0.67
C CYS A 188 -20.85 -28.02 1.21
N ALA A 189 -20.83 -29.21 0.61
CA ALA A 189 -21.65 -30.34 1.05
C ALA A 189 -20.84 -31.31 1.93
N GLU A 190 -20.99 -31.18 3.25
CA GLU A 190 -20.69 -32.15 4.35
C GLU A 190 -19.42 -33.04 4.24
N GLY A 191 -18.41 -32.64 3.46
CA GLY A 191 -17.21 -33.42 3.23
C GLY A 191 -15.98 -32.54 3.02
N ASP A 192 -14.85 -33.04 3.49
CA ASP A 192 -13.51 -32.43 3.48
C ASP A 192 -12.88 -32.46 2.06
N GLY A 193 -13.65 -32.01 1.06
CA GLY A 193 -13.33 -32.12 -0.37
C GLY A 193 -13.16 -30.76 -1.04
N CYS A 194 -12.23 -30.66 -1.99
CA CYS A 194 -12.12 -29.54 -2.91
C CYS A 194 -12.55 -30.01 -4.31
N GLN A 195 -13.23 -29.14 -5.06
CA GLN A 195 -13.57 -29.38 -6.46
C GLN A 195 -12.90 -28.32 -7.34
N PHE A 196 -12.53 -28.70 -8.56
CA PHE A 196 -12.03 -27.75 -9.55
C PHE A 196 -13.22 -27.18 -10.32
N GLY A 197 -13.38 -25.86 -10.33
CA GLY A 197 -14.52 -25.21 -10.97
C GLY A 197 -14.32 -23.71 -11.16
N LYS A 198 -15.33 -23.05 -11.75
CA LYS A 198 -15.27 -21.62 -12.04
C LYS A 198 -15.51 -20.76 -10.79
N VAL A 199 -14.67 -19.74 -10.62
CA VAL A 199 -14.69 -18.79 -9.50
C VAL A 199 -14.65 -17.38 -10.04
N GLY A 200 -15.49 -16.50 -9.50
CA GLY A 200 -15.47 -15.07 -9.81
C GLY A 200 -14.17 -14.38 -9.37
N LEU A 201 -13.66 -13.48 -10.21
CA LEU A 201 -12.46 -12.69 -9.87
C LEU A 201 -12.68 -11.79 -8.65
N ASP A 202 -13.90 -11.32 -8.46
CA ASP A 202 -14.37 -10.52 -7.33
C ASP A 202 -14.33 -11.31 -6.00
N VAL A 203 -14.73 -12.60 -6.02
CA VAL A 203 -14.64 -13.50 -4.87
C VAL A 203 -13.19 -13.71 -4.45
N LEU A 204 -12.31 -13.94 -5.43
CA LEU A 204 -10.87 -14.06 -5.20
C LEU A 204 -10.30 -12.75 -4.66
N GLY A 205 -10.69 -11.62 -5.25
CA GLY A 205 -10.27 -10.29 -4.81
C GLY A 205 -10.63 -10.01 -3.36
N SER A 206 -11.88 -10.31 -2.97
CA SER A 206 -12.33 -10.16 -1.58
C SER A 206 -11.50 -11.00 -0.61
N GLY A 207 -11.32 -12.30 -0.88
CA GLY A 207 -10.57 -13.19 0.02
C GLY A 207 -9.08 -12.83 0.10
N PHE A 208 -8.45 -12.47 -1.02
CA PHE A 208 -7.06 -11.99 -1.02
C PHE A 208 -6.92 -10.68 -0.24
N LEU A 209 -7.84 -9.72 -0.43
CA LEU A 209 -7.79 -8.45 0.28
C LEU A 209 -7.93 -8.65 1.79
N THR A 210 -8.86 -9.48 2.24
CA THR A 210 -8.99 -9.85 3.66
C THR A 210 -7.70 -10.44 4.22
N PHE A 211 -7.07 -11.37 3.49
CA PHE A 211 -5.79 -11.94 3.90
C PHE A 211 -4.67 -10.89 3.96
N CYS A 212 -4.51 -10.09 2.90
CA CYS A 212 -3.46 -9.10 2.81
C CYS A 212 -3.58 -8.03 3.91
N MET A 213 -4.78 -7.48 4.11
CA MET A 213 -5.02 -6.47 5.16
C MET A 213 -4.78 -7.02 6.56
N ARG A 214 -5.16 -8.28 6.82
CA ARG A 214 -4.82 -8.98 8.07
C ARG A 214 -3.30 -9.08 8.25
N GLU A 215 -2.57 -9.50 7.22
CA GLU A 215 -1.13 -9.74 7.30
C GLU A 215 -0.29 -8.47 7.36
N VAL A 216 -0.74 -7.39 6.73
CA VAL A 216 -0.14 -6.05 6.87
C VAL A 216 -0.21 -5.61 8.33
N ARG A 217 -1.35 -5.82 8.99
CA ARG A 217 -1.54 -5.47 10.42
C ARG A 217 -0.77 -6.38 11.37
N VAL A 218 -0.76 -7.70 11.15
CA VAL A 218 0.11 -8.61 11.91
C VAL A 218 1.58 -8.18 11.76
N GLY A 219 1.98 -7.77 10.56
CA GLY A 219 3.28 -7.19 10.28
C GLY A 219 3.56 -5.99 11.17
N ALA A 220 2.63 -5.04 11.26
CA ALA A 220 2.73 -3.82 12.07
C ALA A 220 2.85 -4.04 13.61
N GLY A 221 3.04 -5.27 14.09
CA GLY A 221 3.20 -5.58 15.53
C GLY A 221 1.90 -5.57 16.31
N ASP A 222 0.77 -5.52 15.62
CA ASP A 222 -0.56 -5.56 16.22
C ASP A 222 -0.94 -7.00 16.61
N SER A 223 -1.01 -7.24 17.93
CA SER A 223 -1.32 -8.56 18.50
C SER A 223 -2.72 -8.67 19.11
N ARG A 224 -3.51 -7.59 19.11
CA ARG A 224 -4.81 -7.56 19.83
C ARG A 224 -5.94 -6.81 19.12
N SER A 225 -5.73 -5.63 18.52
CA SER A 225 -6.86 -4.75 18.14
C SER A 225 -6.54 -3.61 17.16
N GLY A 226 -5.54 -3.70 16.31
CA GLY A 226 -5.28 -2.72 15.24
C GLY A 226 -4.32 -1.61 15.60
N TYR A 227 -4.43 -0.56 14.81
CA TYR A 227 -3.94 0.78 15.13
C TYR A 227 -4.67 1.39 16.36
N SER A 228 -5.65 0.68 16.94
CA SER A 228 -6.42 1.07 18.11
C SER A 228 -5.56 1.61 19.26
N GLY A 229 -5.94 2.79 19.73
CA GLY A 229 -5.27 3.47 20.83
C GLY A 229 -3.99 4.20 20.40
N MET A 230 -3.84 4.51 19.11
CA MET A 230 -2.93 5.57 18.63
C MET A 230 -3.43 6.96 18.99
N VAL A 231 -4.75 7.15 19.01
CA VAL A 231 -5.36 8.35 19.59
C VAL A 231 -5.59 8.11 21.07
N ILE A 232 -4.86 8.85 21.89
CA ILE A 232 -5.04 8.90 23.33
C ILE A 232 -6.19 9.88 23.61
N PRO A 233 -7.31 9.43 24.17
CA PRO A 233 -8.40 10.32 24.54
C PRO A 233 -7.92 11.32 25.59
N PRO A 234 -8.48 12.54 25.59
CA PRO A 234 -8.10 13.54 26.58
C PRO A 234 -8.45 13.06 28.00
N VAL A 235 -7.50 13.23 28.92
CA VAL A 235 -7.67 12.82 30.33
C VAL A 235 -8.63 13.76 31.07
N ASP A 236 -8.74 15.01 30.62
CA ASP A 236 -9.64 16.04 31.15
C ASP A 236 -10.53 16.58 30.02
N GLY A 237 -11.81 16.86 30.32
CA GLY A 237 -12.84 17.23 29.31
C GLY A 237 -12.59 18.51 28.50
N ASN A 238 -11.52 19.26 28.78
CA ASN A 238 -11.09 20.44 28.01
C ASN A 238 -9.80 20.21 27.19
N ALA A 239 -9.16 19.05 27.31
CA ALA A 239 -7.96 18.75 26.53
C ALA A 239 -8.34 18.20 25.14
N ARG A 240 -7.55 18.54 24.12
CA ARG A 240 -7.64 17.91 22.80
C ARG A 240 -7.09 16.47 22.88
N PRO A 241 -7.57 15.52 22.05
CA PRO A 241 -6.97 14.20 21.93
C PRO A 241 -5.49 14.31 21.52
N LYS A 242 -4.69 13.29 21.85
CA LYS A 242 -3.26 13.23 21.50
C LYS A 242 -2.93 12.00 20.67
N VAL A 243 -1.82 12.05 19.95
CA VAL A 243 -1.29 10.90 19.21
C VAL A 243 -0.14 10.26 19.98
N ASP A 244 -0.18 8.95 20.16
CA ASP A 244 0.92 8.15 20.70
C ASP A 244 2.02 7.95 19.64
N MET A 245 3.01 8.86 19.63
CA MET A 245 4.07 8.86 18.63
C MET A 245 5.01 7.65 18.73
N ASP A 246 5.14 7.03 19.90
CA ASP A 246 6.00 5.86 20.11
C ASP A 246 5.37 4.63 19.47
N LYS A 247 4.05 4.45 19.62
CA LYS A 247 3.31 3.42 18.90
C LYS A 247 3.36 3.62 17.39
N VAL A 248 3.20 4.86 16.92
CA VAL A 248 3.29 5.18 15.48
C VAL A 248 4.66 4.78 14.91
N GLN A 249 5.74 5.12 15.60
CA GLN A 249 7.09 4.74 15.16
C GLN A 249 7.24 3.22 15.10
N LEU A 250 6.89 2.51 16.17
CA LEU A 250 7.03 1.05 16.25
C LEU A 250 6.29 0.32 15.11
N GLN A 251 5.07 0.75 14.80
CA GLN A 251 4.27 0.12 13.75
C GLN A 251 4.88 0.33 12.36
N ASN A 252 5.34 1.55 12.04
CA ASN A 252 5.95 1.85 10.73
C ASN A 252 7.17 0.96 10.40
N TRP A 253 7.95 0.56 11.41
CA TRP A 253 9.12 -0.29 11.19
C TRP A 253 8.79 -1.75 10.89
N THR A 254 7.58 -2.20 11.20
CA THR A 254 7.23 -3.63 11.23
C THR A 254 6.25 -4.03 10.11
N VAL A 255 5.65 -3.05 9.43
CA VAL A 255 4.71 -3.25 8.30
C VAL A 255 5.35 -4.03 7.14
N THR A 256 4.57 -4.95 6.55
CA THR A 256 4.92 -5.62 5.28
C THR A 256 4.51 -4.75 4.08
N HIS A 257 5.22 -3.64 3.86
CA HIS A 257 4.97 -2.64 2.81
C HIS A 257 4.70 -3.21 1.40
N GLY A 258 5.44 -4.20 0.91
CA GLY A 258 5.18 -4.77 -0.43
C GLY A 258 3.75 -5.29 -0.59
N LEU A 259 3.26 -6.00 0.44
CA LEU A 259 1.90 -6.51 0.51
C LEU A 259 0.85 -5.40 0.71
N ALA A 260 1.23 -4.33 1.42
CA ALA A 260 0.37 -3.16 1.61
C ALA A 260 0.12 -2.43 0.28
N LEU A 261 1.15 -2.32 -0.57
CA LEU A 261 0.96 -1.74 -1.90
C LEU A 261 0.01 -2.56 -2.76
N THR A 262 0.24 -3.87 -2.88
CA THR A 262 -0.60 -4.72 -3.73
C THR A 262 -2.03 -4.86 -3.21
N ALA A 263 -2.22 -4.81 -1.89
CA ALA A 263 -3.54 -4.70 -1.28
C ALA A 263 -4.25 -3.38 -1.65
N GLY A 264 -3.52 -2.25 -1.61
CA GLY A 264 -4.06 -0.94 -1.97
C GLY A 264 -4.46 -0.86 -3.44
N ASP A 265 -3.60 -1.35 -4.35
CA ASP A 265 -3.90 -1.46 -5.77
C ASP A 265 -5.16 -2.30 -6.03
N LEU A 266 -5.30 -3.44 -5.35
CA LEU A 266 -6.45 -4.33 -5.48
C LEU A 266 -7.73 -3.69 -4.92
N ALA A 267 -7.65 -3.07 -3.75
CA ALA A 267 -8.78 -2.37 -3.15
C ALA A 267 -9.28 -1.23 -4.04
N LEU A 268 -8.36 -0.45 -4.63
CA LEU A 268 -8.70 0.59 -5.59
C LEU A 268 -9.40 0.03 -6.82
N GLU A 269 -8.89 -1.07 -7.39
CA GLU A 269 -9.49 -1.73 -8.55
C GLU A 269 -10.92 -2.25 -8.25
N LEU A 270 -11.17 -2.66 -7.01
CA LEU A 270 -12.49 -3.11 -6.55
C LEU A 270 -13.41 -1.96 -6.09
N GLY A 271 -12.95 -0.70 -6.17
CA GLY A 271 -13.73 0.47 -5.71
C GLY A 271 -13.87 0.59 -4.19
N LEU A 272 -13.01 -0.09 -3.43
CA LEU A 272 -12.97 -0.08 -1.97
C LEU A 272 -12.02 1.03 -1.50
N TYR A 273 -12.42 2.29 -1.71
CA TYR A 273 -11.55 3.45 -1.53
C TYR A 273 -11.05 3.60 -0.09
N ARG A 274 -11.87 3.29 0.93
CA ARG A 274 -11.42 3.38 2.34
C ARG A 274 -10.31 2.38 2.61
N THR A 275 -10.48 1.14 2.14
CA THR A 275 -9.47 0.07 2.27
C THR A 275 -8.20 0.40 1.46
N ALA A 276 -8.33 0.98 0.27
CA ALA A 276 -7.21 1.41 -0.55
C ALA A 276 -6.37 2.50 0.13
N ILE A 277 -7.05 3.51 0.68
CA ILE A 277 -6.42 4.57 1.48
C ILE A 277 -5.68 3.92 2.65
N GLU A 278 -6.31 3.06 3.45
CA GLU A 278 -5.63 2.35 4.55
C GLU A 278 -4.33 1.66 4.07
N ALA A 279 -4.38 0.87 3.01
CA ALA A 279 -3.23 0.12 2.55
C ALA A 279 -2.08 1.01 1.99
N HIS A 280 -2.38 2.00 1.14
CA HIS A 280 -1.37 2.89 0.55
C HIS A 280 -0.74 3.84 1.56
N THR A 281 -1.52 4.28 2.53
CA THR A 281 -1.04 5.17 3.59
C THR A 281 -0.03 4.42 4.49
N LEU A 282 -0.18 3.11 4.69
CA LEU A 282 0.82 2.25 5.33
C LEU A 282 2.07 2.03 4.48
N PHE A 283 1.92 1.92 3.16
CA PHE A 283 3.07 1.87 2.28
C PHE A 283 3.92 3.15 2.34
N LEU A 284 3.30 4.32 2.41
CA LEU A 284 3.99 5.61 2.42
C LEU A 284 4.87 5.85 3.66
N ALA A 285 4.72 5.04 4.71
CA ALA A 285 5.66 5.01 5.84
C ALA A 285 7.06 4.47 5.45
N CYS A 286 7.19 3.87 4.26
CA CYS A 286 8.42 3.25 3.78
C CYS A 286 9.30 4.18 2.91
N ARG A 287 10.57 3.81 2.73
CA ARG A 287 11.47 4.43 1.72
C ARG A 287 11.18 3.81 0.35
N GLY A 288 11.01 4.61 -0.71
CA GLY A 288 10.77 4.12 -2.08
C GLY A 288 10.29 5.20 -3.06
N GLN A 289 9.73 4.77 -4.22
CA GLN A 289 9.13 5.66 -5.25
C GLN A 289 7.80 6.29 -4.80
N MET A 290 7.85 7.09 -3.72
CA MET A 290 6.68 7.67 -3.05
C MET A 290 5.75 8.44 -3.99
N TRP A 291 6.28 9.03 -5.06
CA TRP A 291 5.47 9.82 -6.00
C TRP A 291 4.34 9.04 -6.66
N ARG A 292 4.51 7.73 -6.95
CA ARG A 292 3.45 6.90 -7.55
C ARG A 292 2.30 6.69 -6.58
N VAL A 293 2.65 6.34 -5.34
CA VAL A 293 1.67 6.06 -4.30
C VAL A 293 0.99 7.34 -3.83
N LEU A 294 1.68 8.48 -3.84
CA LEU A 294 1.07 9.79 -3.58
C LEU A 294 0.04 10.17 -4.66
N LEU A 295 0.26 9.81 -5.93
CA LEU A 295 -0.74 10.02 -6.99
C LEU A 295 -1.94 9.08 -6.82
N ALA A 296 -1.71 7.79 -6.52
CA ALA A 296 -2.78 6.84 -6.23
C ALA A 296 -3.62 7.28 -5.04
N LEU A 297 -2.97 7.68 -3.94
CA LEU A 297 -3.62 8.22 -2.75
C LEU A 297 -4.43 9.48 -3.05
N ALA A 298 -3.89 10.42 -3.84
CA ALA A 298 -4.65 11.62 -4.24
C ALA A 298 -5.92 11.26 -5.03
N HIS A 299 -5.82 10.24 -5.90
CA HIS A 299 -6.95 9.73 -6.65
C HIS A 299 -7.99 9.06 -5.76
N GLU A 300 -7.58 8.15 -4.88
CA GLU A 300 -8.45 7.49 -3.90
C GLU A 300 -9.18 8.48 -3.00
N LEU A 301 -8.46 9.47 -2.46
CA LEU A 301 -9.04 10.52 -1.63
C LEU A 301 -10.07 11.35 -2.40
N SER A 302 -9.84 11.62 -3.69
CA SER A 302 -10.79 12.35 -4.52
C SER A 302 -12.05 11.54 -4.83
N CYS A 303 -11.91 10.23 -5.08
CA CYS A 303 -13.04 9.34 -5.29
C CYS A 303 -13.84 9.15 -4.00
N TYR A 304 -13.16 8.94 -2.88
CA TYR A 304 -13.79 8.82 -1.56
C TYR A 304 -14.51 10.10 -1.16
N HIS A 305 -13.91 11.27 -1.44
CA HIS A 305 -14.57 12.56 -1.26
C HIS A 305 -15.90 12.63 -2.03
N GLN A 306 -15.93 12.21 -3.30
CA GLN A 306 -17.16 12.18 -4.09
C GLN A 306 -18.18 11.18 -3.54
N GLN A 307 -17.74 9.98 -3.16
CA GLN A 307 -18.60 8.97 -2.55
C GLN A 307 -19.29 9.48 -1.27
N LEU A 308 -18.58 10.25 -0.44
CA LEU A 308 -19.14 10.86 0.78
C LEU A 308 -20.15 11.98 0.49
N ILE A 309 -20.00 12.70 -0.64
CA ILE A 309 -21.00 13.66 -1.12
C ILE A 309 -22.27 12.90 -1.54
N ASP A 310 -22.11 11.87 -2.37
CA ASP A 310 -23.24 11.12 -2.93
C ASP A 310 -24.06 10.40 -1.85
N GLN A 311 -23.39 9.98 -0.77
CA GLN A 311 -24.02 9.32 0.38
C GLN A 311 -24.56 10.30 1.43
N ASP A 312 -24.25 11.59 1.32
CA ASP A 312 -24.52 12.62 2.34
C ASP A 312 -24.07 12.19 3.76
N LYS A 313 -22.87 11.61 3.85
CA LYS A 313 -22.36 10.95 5.06
C LYS A 313 -21.15 11.65 5.69
N ALA A 314 -20.92 12.94 5.42
CA ALA A 314 -19.78 13.67 6.01
C ALA A 314 -20.02 15.18 6.10
N THR A 315 -19.45 15.79 7.13
CA THR A 315 -19.47 17.25 7.28
C THR A 315 -18.66 17.93 6.17
N ALA A 316 -18.96 19.21 5.89
CA ALA A 316 -18.18 20.00 4.94
C ALA A 316 -16.69 20.11 5.34
N GLN A 317 -16.40 20.14 6.65
CA GLN A 317 -15.03 20.19 7.16
C GLN A 317 -14.27 18.89 6.87
N ALA A 318 -14.87 17.74 7.17
CA ALA A 318 -14.31 16.42 6.85
C ALA A 318 -13.97 16.27 5.36
N ARG A 319 -14.91 16.66 4.48
CA ARG A 319 -14.68 16.65 3.03
C ARG A 319 -13.54 17.60 2.62
N THR A 320 -13.49 18.79 3.21
CA THR A 320 -12.41 19.75 2.94
C THR A 320 -11.05 19.20 3.37
N SER A 321 -10.95 18.49 4.49
CA SER A 321 -9.71 17.85 4.93
C SER A 321 -9.21 16.81 3.93
N LEU A 322 -10.08 15.98 3.36
CA LEU A 322 -9.71 15.00 2.33
C LEU A 322 -9.14 15.71 1.09
N ARG A 323 -9.77 16.81 0.66
CA ARG A 323 -9.29 17.66 -0.44
C ARG A 323 -7.90 18.22 -0.14
N ILE A 324 -7.66 18.72 1.08
CA ILE A 324 -6.35 19.24 1.49
C ILE A 324 -5.27 18.16 1.37
N VAL A 325 -5.53 16.95 1.87
CA VAL A 325 -4.58 15.83 1.80
C VAL A 325 -4.30 15.44 0.35
N ALA A 326 -5.33 15.35 -0.49
CA ALA A 326 -5.16 15.00 -1.91
C ALA A 326 -4.30 16.03 -2.66
N GLN A 327 -4.56 17.32 -2.45
CA GLN A 327 -3.78 18.40 -3.06
C GLN A 327 -2.33 18.43 -2.55
N ALA A 328 -2.12 18.22 -1.26
CA ALA A 328 -0.78 18.13 -0.69
C ALA A 328 -0.01 16.90 -1.23
N ALA A 329 -0.71 15.77 -1.42
CA ALA A 329 -0.14 14.57 -2.03
C ALA A 329 0.31 14.83 -3.48
N ILE A 330 -0.46 15.58 -4.26
CA ILE A 330 -0.07 16.01 -5.62
C ILE A 330 1.20 16.85 -5.60
N VAL A 331 1.27 17.87 -4.75
CA VAL A 331 2.47 18.72 -4.64
C VAL A 331 3.67 17.86 -4.28
N SER A 332 3.53 16.98 -3.28
CA SER A 332 4.58 16.06 -2.88
C SER A 332 4.97 15.08 -3.99
N ALA A 333 4.02 14.59 -4.79
CA ALA A 333 4.29 13.72 -5.92
C ALA A 333 5.08 14.44 -7.02
N LEU A 334 4.67 15.67 -7.39
CA LEU A 334 5.37 16.50 -8.37
C LEU A 334 6.79 16.87 -7.93
N GLN A 335 7.00 17.04 -6.62
CA GLN A 335 8.34 17.24 -6.05
C GLN A 335 9.20 15.98 -6.10
N ALA A 336 8.61 14.81 -5.80
CA ALA A 336 9.33 13.55 -5.64
C ALA A 336 9.52 12.78 -6.96
N VAL A 337 8.75 13.10 -8.01
CA VAL A 337 8.86 12.42 -9.30
C VAL A 337 10.19 12.75 -9.98
N PRO A 338 10.86 11.78 -10.64
CA PRO A 338 12.05 12.04 -11.43
C PRO A 338 11.81 13.14 -12.48
N ARG A 339 12.77 14.08 -12.62
CA ARG A 339 12.65 15.25 -13.51
C ARG A 339 12.08 14.89 -14.88
N ARG A 340 12.66 13.89 -15.56
CA ARG A 340 12.24 13.41 -16.89
C ARG A 340 10.75 13.03 -17.04
N ARG A 341 10.04 12.76 -15.95
CA ARG A 341 8.61 12.36 -15.94
C ARG A 341 7.69 13.45 -15.40
N ARG A 342 8.21 14.58 -14.90
CA ARG A 342 7.38 15.65 -14.29
C ARG A 342 6.31 16.16 -15.25
N LEU A 343 6.65 16.40 -16.52
CA LEU A 343 5.68 16.86 -17.52
C LEU A 343 4.65 15.79 -17.88
N GLU A 344 5.05 14.52 -17.98
CA GLU A 344 4.13 13.38 -18.19
C GLU A 344 3.10 13.31 -17.05
N ILE A 345 3.55 13.43 -15.81
CA ILE A 345 2.69 13.40 -14.64
C ILE A 345 1.83 14.67 -14.54
N ALA A 346 2.40 15.84 -14.82
CA ALA A 346 1.66 17.10 -14.85
C ALA A 346 0.54 17.06 -15.89
N ASP A 347 0.80 16.54 -17.10
CA ASP A 347 -0.21 16.37 -18.14
C ASP A 347 -1.33 15.41 -17.69
N SER A 348 -0.97 14.29 -17.06
CA SER A 348 -1.94 13.35 -16.49
C SER A 348 -2.85 13.99 -15.42
N ILE A 349 -2.37 14.99 -14.69
CA ILE A 349 -3.12 15.69 -13.64
C ILE A 349 -3.94 16.85 -14.22
N LEU A 350 -3.28 17.75 -14.95
CA LEU A 350 -3.80 19.04 -15.39
C LEU A 350 -4.64 18.97 -16.65
N SER A 351 -4.26 18.12 -17.61
CA SER A 351 -4.91 18.06 -18.92
C SER A 351 -5.85 16.86 -19.03
N GLN A 352 -5.42 15.71 -18.50
CA GLN A 352 -6.18 14.46 -18.61
C GLN A 352 -7.10 14.22 -17.40
N HIS A 353 -6.93 15.00 -16.32
CA HIS A 353 -7.72 14.92 -15.08
C HIS A 353 -7.86 13.49 -14.51
N ARG A 354 -6.80 12.68 -14.63
CA ARG A 354 -6.82 11.28 -14.19
C ARG A 354 -6.66 11.10 -12.68
N VAL A 355 -6.19 12.13 -11.97
CA VAL A 355 -5.81 12.03 -10.55
C VAL A 355 -6.80 12.77 -9.66
N ILE A 356 -7.17 14.00 -9.99
CA ILE A 356 -8.15 14.79 -9.24
C ILE A 356 -9.17 15.44 -10.18
N PRO A 357 -10.35 15.83 -9.68
CA PRO A 357 -11.38 16.50 -10.46
C PRO A 357 -10.87 17.79 -11.10
N ALA A 358 -11.26 18.03 -12.36
CA ALA A 358 -10.94 19.26 -13.10
C ALA A 358 -11.35 20.52 -12.33
N ALA A 359 -12.52 20.50 -11.69
CA ALA A 359 -13.04 21.62 -10.90
C ALA A 359 -12.07 22.10 -9.80
N TRP A 360 -11.29 21.20 -9.20
CA TRP A 360 -10.32 21.59 -8.16
C TRP A 360 -9.10 22.32 -8.73
N ILE A 361 -8.78 22.07 -10.00
CA ILE A 361 -7.69 22.70 -10.75
C ILE A 361 -8.17 24.04 -11.29
N ASP A 362 -9.35 24.05 -11.91
CA ASP A 362 -9.96 25.25 -12.48
C ASP A 362 -10.13 26.36 -11.43
N GLU A 363 -10.56 25.98 -10.23
CA GLU A 363 -10.70 26.91 -9.11
C GLU A 363 -9.39 27.64 -8.80
N VAL A 364 -8.25 26.95 -8.75
CA VAL A 364 -6.96 27.55 -8.38
C VAL A 364 -6.28 28.32 -9.51
N LEU A 365 -6.67 28.02 -10.76
CA LEU A 365 -6.23 28.74 -11.94
C LEU A 365 -6.99 30.06 -12.14
N HIS A 366 -8.11 30.27 -11.43
CA HIS A 366 -8.84 31.54 -11.48
C HIS A 366 -7.97 32.69 -10.93
N PRO A 367 -7.90 33.86 -11.60
CA PRO A 367 -7.03 34.97 -11.19
C PRO A 367 -7.31 35.48 -9.76
N ASP A 368 -8.58 35.49 -9.35
CA ASP A 368 -9.03 35.98 -8.04
C ASP A 368 -8.98 34.92 -6.93
N TYR A 369 -8.45 33.73 -7.22
CA TYR A 369 -8.44 32.64 -6.26
C TYR A 369 -7.52 32.95 -5.06
N THR A 370 -8.09 32.86 -3.87
CA THR A 370 -7.37 32.94 -2.60
C THR A 370 -7.41 31.58 -1.90
N GLN A 371 -6.23 31.07 -1.54
CA GLN A 371 -6.11 29.83 -0.79
C GLN A 371 -6.53 30.08 0.66
N LEU A 372 -7.72 29.62 1.03
CA LEU A 372 -8.21 29.67 2.41
C LEU A 372 -8.28 28.24 2.97
N SER A 373 -7.81 28.06 4.20
CA SER A 373 -8.00 26.84 4.98
C SER A 373 -9.00 27.14 6.09
N PRO A 374 -10.01 26.30 6.32
CA PRO A 374 -10.88 26.43 7.49
C PRO A 374 -10.20 25.95 8.78
N PHE A 375 -8.95 25.50 8.71
CA PHE A 375 -8.14 25.02 9.82
C PHE A 375 -6.98 25.98 10.10
N ASP A 376 -6.84 26.37 11.36
CA ASP A 376 -5.81 27.24 11.94
C ASP A 376 -4.47 26.52 12.07
N ASP A 377 -4.50 25.22 12.40
CA ASP A 377 -3.31 24.39 12.61
C ASP A 377 -3.51 22.92 12.18
N GLU A 378 -2.42 22.16 12.18
CA GLU A 378 -2.41 20.73 11.83
C GLU A 378 -3.26 19.88 12.77
N ASP A 379 -3.32 20.23 14.05
CA ASP A 379 -4.11 19.49 15.03
C ASP A 379 -5.61 19.72 14.80
N GLN A 380 -6.03 20.91 14.38
CA GLN A 380 -7.43 21.20 14.03
C GLN A 380 -7.84 20.49 12.75
N LEU A 381 -6.97 20.49 11.72
CA LEU A 381 -7.18 19.69 10.51
C LEU A 381 -7.32 18.20 10.85
N LEU A 382 -6.50 17.71 11.78
CA LEU A 382 -6.50 16.34 12.22
C LEU A 382 -7.77 16.00 13.01
N PHE A 383 -7.99 16.65 14.16
CA PHE A 383 -9.03 16.25 15.11
C PHE A 383 -10.44 16.71 14.72
N ASN A 384 -10.59 17.87 14.07
CA ASN A 384 -11.90 18.41 13.71
C ASN A 384 -12.25 18.19 12.23
N GLY A 385 -11.32 17.62 11.46
CA GLY A 385 -11.47 17.35 10.05
C GLY A 385 -11.37 15.86 9.75
N LEU A 386 -10.15 15.33 9.74
CA LEU A 386 -9.87 13.94 9.38
C LEU A 386 -10.42 12.91 10.37
N LEU A 387 -10.43 13.24 11.67
CA LEU A 387 -10.90 12.37 12.76
C LEU A 387 -12.34 12.68 13.21
N ALA A 388 -13.06 13.50 12.45
CA ALA A 388 -14.44 13.80 12.76
C ALA A 388 -15.34 12.58 12.47
N PRO A 389 -16.24 12.19 13.41
CA PRO A 389 -17.12 11.05 13.21
C PRO A 389 -18.11 11.30 12.07
N LEU A 390 -18.48 10.24 11.34
CA LEU A 390 -19.59 10.29 10.39
C LEU A 390 -20.93 10.05 11.08
N ASP A 391 -22.02 10.45 10.43
CA ASP A 391 -23.39 10.37 10.96
C ASP A 391 -23.84 8.94 11.33
N SER A 392 -23.18 7.90 10.81
CA SER A 392 -23.45 6.51 11.15
C SER A 392 -22.69 5.97 12.38
N GLY A 393 -21.99 6.84 13.12
CA GLY A 393 -21.15 6.45 14.27
C GLY A 393 -19.88 5.69 13.87
N TRP A 394 -19.67 5.46 12.57
CA TRP A 394 -18.40 5.04 12.02
C TRP A 394 -17.54 6.29 11.96
N SER A 395 -16.34 6.23 12.51
CA SER A 395 -15.36 7.25 12.19
C SER A 395 -14.99 7.10 10.69
N MET A 396 -14.64 8.20 10.03
CA MET A 396 -14.05 8.16 8.68
C MET A 396 -12.72 7.39 8.74
N LEU A 397 -12.62 6.08 9.01
CA LEU A 397 -11.27 5.48 9.15
C LEU A 397 -10.62 5.35 7.77
N PRO A 398 -9.89 6.39 7.35
CA PRO A 398 -8.42 6.42 7.28
C PRO A 398 -7.67 6.88 8.54
N GLU A 399 -8.39 7.20 9.60
CA GLU A 399 -8.00 8.01 10.76
C GLU A 399 -6.68 7.68 11.46
N GLU A 400 -6.33 6.41 11.65
CA GLU A 400 -5.08 6.07 12.34
C GLU A 400 -3.85 6.16 11.41
N ILE A 401 -4.08 6.27 10.11
CA ILE A 401 -3.02 6.34 9.09
C ILE A 401 -2.97 7.72 8.41
N GLY A 402 -4.07 8.47 8.41
CA GLY A 402 -4.05 9.93 8.26
C GLY A 402 -3.17 10.59 9.33
N ILE A 403 -3.24 10.09 10.57
CA ILE A 403 -2.33 10.46 11.66
C ILE A 403 -0.86 10.14 11.32
N ALA A 404 -0.59 8.97 10.74
CA ALA A 404 0.76 8.54 10.38
C ALA A 404 1.33 9.36 9.19
N LEU A 405 0.53 9.67 8.18
CA LEU A 405 0.96 10.43 7.00
C LEU A 405 1.27 11.89 7.28
N VAL A 406 0.38 12.58 8.01
CA VAL A 406 0.57 14.00 8.35
C VAL A 406 1.83 14.20 9.17
N LYS A 407 2.10 13.29 10.13
CA LYS A 407 3.24 13.41 11.04
C LYS A 407 4.54 12.77 10.56
N VAL A 408 4.53 11.84 9.60
CA VAL A 408 5.76 11.15 9.15
C VAL A 408 6.23 11.59 7.76
N VAL A 409 5.29 11.76 6.82
CA VAL A 409 5.62 12.16 5.42
C VAL A 409 5.66 13.68 5.28
N PHE A 410 4.68 14.39 5.86
CA PHE A 410 4.56 15.84 5.71
C PHE A 410 5.29 16.63 6.81
N ALA A 411 5.39 16.13 8.05
CA ALA A 411 6.17 16.82 9.10
C ALA A 411 7.66 16.95 8.77
N LYS A 412 8.24 16.03 7.98
CA LYS A 412 9.64 16.13 7.50
C LYS A 412 9.84 17.22 6.44
N LYS A 413 8.77 17.76 5.86
CA LYS A 413 8.79 18.71 4.73
C LYS A 413 8.05 20.04 5.01
N SER A 414 7.91 20.43 6.28
CA SER A 414 7.25 21.67 6.77
C SER A 414 5.76 21.59 7.13
N GLY A 415 5.13 20.41 7.13
CA GLY A 415 3.71 20.23 7.49
C GLY A 415 2.76 20.10 6.29
N LEU A 416 1.58 19.54 6.53
CA LEU A 416 0.57 19.28 5.48
C LEU A 416 -0.04 20.59 4.97
N LEU A 417 -0.47 21.49 5.86
CA LEU A 417 -1.05 22.79 5.51
C LEU A 417 -0.06 23.65 4.73
N ALA A 418 1.21 23.62 5.13
CA ALA A 418 2.28 24.32 4.43
C ALA A 418 2.46 23.79 2.99
N ILE A 419 2.43 22.47 2.80
CA ILE A 419 2.54 21.87 1.46
C ILE A 419 1.28 22.13 0.63
N TYR A 420 0.10 21.98 1.22
CA TYR A 420 -1.19 22.33 0.61
C TYR A 420 -1.20 23.77 0.09
N SER A 421 -0.68 24.73 0.85
CA SER A 421 -0.64 26.15 0.44
C SER A 421 0.11 26.40 -0.88
N LYS A 422 0.99 25.47 -1.28
CA LYS A 422 1.76 25.55 -2.53
C LYS A 422 1.00 25.03 -3.75
N PHE A 423 -0.12 24.35 -3.55
CA PHE A 423 -0.88 23.72 -4.63
C PHE A 423 -1.25 24.70 -5.76
N PRO A 424 -1.80 25.91 -5.49
CA PRO A 424 -2.12 26.86 -6.56
C PRO A 424 -0.90 27.29 -7.39
N ALA A 425 0.24 27.54 -6.72
CA ALA A 425 1.48 27.93 -7.39
C ALA A 425 1.97 26.82 -8.33
N TYR A 426 1.95 25.56 -7.87
CA TYR A 426 2.32 24.40 -8.68
C TYR A 426 1.38 24.21 -9.87
N MET A 427 0.07 24.32 -9.68
CA MET A 427 -0.88 24.14 -10.80
C MET A 427 -0.64 25.20 -11.88
N ARG A 428 -0.45 26.47 -11.51
CA ARG A 428 -0.18 27.57 -12.46
C ARG A 428 1.14 27.37 -13.19
N GLU A 429 2.19 27.04 -12.45
CA GLU A 429 3.52 26.81 -13.01
C GLU A 429 3.52 25.65 -14.02
N TYR A 430 2.98 24.49 -13.64
CA TYR A 430 2.97 23.33 -14.53
C TYR A 430 2.00 23.49 -15.70
N THR A 431 0.94 24.29 -15.56
CA THR A 431 0.09 24.71 -16.68
C THR A 431 0.91 25.51 -17.70
N GLN A 432 1.70 26.48 -17.23
CA GLN A 432 2.59 27.26 -18.10
C GLN A 432 3.63 26.36 -18.78
N ARG A 433 4.30 25.48 -18.01
CA ARG A 433 5.32 24.56 -18.54
C ARG A 433 4.77 23.62 -19.61
N LEU A 434 3.55 23.12 -19.44
CA LEU A 434 2.88 22.30 -20.47
C LEU A 434 2.57 23.11 -21.73
N GLY A 435 2.15 24.38 -21.58
CA GLY A 435 1.96 25.31 -22.70
C GLY A 435 3.25 25.59 -23.47
N ASP A 436 4.35 25.87 -22.76
CA ASP A 436 5.66 26.13 -23.35
C ASP A 436 6.22 24.88 -24.08
N ALA A 437 6.02 23.69 -23.50
CA ALA A 437 6.41 22.43 -24.12
C ALA A 437 5.59 22.11 -25.38
N ALA A 438 4.30 22.46 -25.41
CA ALA A 438 3.46 22.29 -26.60
C ALA A 438 3.83 23.28 -27.72
N ALA A 439 4.31 24.48 -27.36
CA ALA A 439 4.75 25.50 -28.32
C ALA A 439 6.11 25.17 -28.97
N ASN A 440 7.01 24.51 -28.23
CA ASN A 440 8.36 24.15 -28.70
C ASN A 440 8.40 22.70 -29.25
N LYS A 441 8.14 22.54 -30.55
CA LYS A 441 8.12 21.24 -31.24
C LYS A 441 9.50 20.59 -31.44
N ASP A 442 10.59 21.33 -31.26
CA ASP A 442 11.95 20.82 -31.36
C ASP A 442 12.42 20.36 -29.97
N GLY A 443 12.35 19.06 -29.73
CA GLY A 443 12.52 18.39 -28.42
C GLY A 443 13.85 18.59 -27.66
N ALA A 444 14.66 19.59 -28.01
CA ALA A 444 15.92 19.93 -27.34
C ALA A 444 15.76 20.98 -26.21
N ALA A 445 14.65 21.73 -26.17
CA ALA A 445 14.46 22.82 -25.21
C ALA A 445 13.62 22.46 -23.96
N GLN A 446 13.21 21.19 -23.79
CA GLN A 446 12.30 20.79 -22.69
C GLN A 446 12.85 21.06 -21.28
N TRP A 447 14.15 21.33 -21.14
CA TRP A 447 14.82 21.50 -19.84
C TRP A 447 15.83 22.66 -19.79
N THR A 448 15.94 23.49 -20.85
CA THR A 448 16.99 24.54 -20.94
C THR A 448 16.81 25.72 -19.96
N GLY A 449 15.81 25.68 -19.09
CA GLY A 449 15.58 26.67 -18.02
C GLY A 449 15.99 26.22 -16.61
N ASP A 450 16.37 24.95 -16.40
CA ASP A 450 16.84 24.46 -15.10
C ASP A 450 18.35 24.80 -14.93
N LEU A 451 18.69 26.08 -14.81
CA LEU A 451 19.96 26.49 -14.21
C LEU A 451 19.76 26.54 -12.69
N ASP A 452 20.38 25.59 -11.97
CA ASP A 452 20.41 25.57 -10.51
C ASP A 452 20.99 26.89 -9.98
N ALA A 453 20.20 27.65 -9.21
CA ALA A 453 20.71 28.72 -8.35
C ALA A 453 21.43 28.10 -7.14
N ALA A 454 22.54 27.41 -7.40
CA ALA A 454 23.37 26.77 -6.37
C ALA A 454 24.23 27.78 -5.57
N ASP A 455 24.16 29.08 -5.86
CA ASP A 455 25.09 30.09 -5.32
C ASP A 455 24.42 31.22 -4.50
N GLU A 456 23.16 31.09 -4.05
CA GLU A 456 22.56 32.08 -3.13
C GLU A 456 22.27 31.50 -1.74
N GLU A 457 23.32 31.57 -0.93
CA GLU A 457 23.44 31.78 0.53
C GLU A 457 22.61 30.97 1.55
N GLU A 458 23.39 30.38 2.45
CA GLU A 458 23.12 29.84 3.78
C GLU A 458 22.10 30.66 4.61
N VAL A 459 20.84 30.22 4.63
CA VAL A 459 19.96 30.46 5.79
C VAL A 459 19.36 29.13 6.23
N GLU A 460 19.89 28.62 7.35
CA GLU A 460 19.38 27.44 8.03
C GLU A 460 17.88 27.60 8.36
N ASN A 461 17.07 26.64 7.89
CA ASN A 461 15.65 26.40 8.21
C ASN A 461 14.55 27.08 7.37
N GLY A 462 14.84 27.56 6.15
CA GLY A 462 13.80 27.95 5.16
C GLY A 462 13.58 26.91 4.04
N PRO A 463 12.34 26.60 3.63
CA PRO A 463 12.08 25.66 2.54
C PRO A 463 12.39 26.28 1.16
N ARG A 464 13.10 25.51 0.31
CA ARG A 464 13.51 25.85 -1.06
C ARG A 464 12.34 26.31 -1.94
N SER A 465 12.59 27.29 -2.82
CA SER A 465 11.58 27.96 -3.65
C SER A 465 11.05 27.08 -4.79
N VAL A 466 9.90 27.48 -5.34
CA VAL A 466 9.24 26.88 -6.51
C VAL A 466 10.11 26.94 -7.78
N ARG A 467 11.10 27.84 -7.84
CA ARG A 467 12.13 27.89 -8.90
C ARG A 467 13.46 27.22 -8.53
N THR A 468 13.57 26.61 -7.35
CA THR A 468 14.78 25.93 -6.84
C THR A 468 14.51 24.47 -6.43
N LEU A 469 14.03 23.65 -7.38
CA LEU A 469 13.84 22.19 -7.23
C LEU A 469 14.38 21.32 -8.39
#